data_AF-A0A9D2HV78-F1
#
_entry.id   AF-A0A9D2HV78-F1
#
_cell.length_a   1.000
_cell.length_b   1.000
_cell.length_c   1.000
_cell.angle_alpha   90.00
_cell.angle_beta   90.00
_cell.angle_gamma   90.00
#
_symmetry.space_group_name_H-M   'P 1'
#
loop_
_entity.id
_entity.type
_entity.pdbx_description
1 polymer ?
#
loop_
_entity_poly.entity_id
_entity_poly.type
_entity_poly.pdbx_seq_one_letter_code
_entity_poly.pdbx_strand_id
1 'polypeptide(L)'
;MENYIRFDWAMKRLLRQRDNYAVLEGLLTILLNMQVRILLIIDSTPYKDDDIPERFRMNLLIANEKDECALVEIQNNNEYAYYQRVIFGLSSQLTDFVNRYKDGYGLIGKVYSVNIVYFPLVHGKDFVYHGKTVLHGIHTDELLDLSPFQQQVFEADETHCLYPEYYILKVCDFNKIPQSPLEEWMYYLNTGNVPDKVTAPGLDMVKKQLRLEQLKQEDVKAYHRHLNDLAILRDNLYAEHTEGYIEGVLKTARNLKKMGMDVAFIAQATGLLTDEIDAL
;
A
#
# COMPACT_ATOMS: atom_id res chain seq x y z
N MET A 1 -14.54 9.66 -22.30
CA MET A 1 -14.20 9.17 -20.96
C MET A 1 -13.62 10.35 -20.21
N GLU A 2 -14.15 10.67 -19.04
CA GLU A 2 -13.51 11.70 -18.20
C GLU A 2 -12.16 11.14 -17.75
N ASN A 3 -11.11 11.88 -18.08
CA ASN A 3 -9.73 11.46 -17.91
C ASN A 3 -9.20 12.09 -16.61
N TYR A 4 -9.31 11.36 -15.50
CA TYR A 4 -8.78 11.79 -14.21
C TYR A 4 -7.29 11.43 -14.07
N ILE A 5 -6.61 12.14 -13.18
CA ILE A 5 -5.20 11.91 -12.87
C ILE A 5 -5.09 10.72 -11.93
N ARG A 6 -4.21 9.76 -12.24
CA ARG A 6 -3.90 8.62 -11.36
C ARG A 6 -3.36 9.05 -10.00
N PHE A 7 -3.74 8.29 -8.96
CA PHE A 7 -3.36 8.59 -7.57
C PHE A 7 -1.84 8.60 -7.36
N ASP A 8 -1.12 7.63 -7.92
CA ASP A 8 0.34 7.52 -7.79
C ASP A 8 1.09 8.75 -8.33
N TRP A 9 0.68 9.27 -9.49
CA TRP A 9 1.22 10.53 -10.03
C TRP A 9 0.77 11.75 -9.21
N ALA A 10 -0.51 11.79 -8.82
CA ALA A 10 -1.05 12.87 -8.00
C ALA A 10 -0.34 12.97 -6.64
N MET A 11 0.04 11.84 -6.03
CA MET A 11 0.80 11.78 -4.77
C MET A 11 2.17 12.47 -4.86
N LYS A 12 2.85 12.35 -6.00
CA LYS A 12 4.16 12.98 -6.21
C LYS A 12 4.06 14.50 -6.33
N ARG A 13 2.95 15.02 -6.87
CA ARG A 13 2.84 16.40 -7.35
C ARG A 13 1.68 17.22 -6.76
N LEU A 14 0.45 16.71 -6.85
CA LEU A 14 -0.77 17.47 -6.58
C LEU A 14 -1.26 17.31 -5.13
N LEU A 15 -1.32 16.09 -4.61
CA LEU A 15 -1.91 15.77 -3.29
C LEU A 15 -1.11 16.35 -2.11
N ARG A 16 0.05 16.93 -2.38
CA ARG A 16 0.88 17.67 -1.42
C ARG A 16 0.34 19.06 -1.10
N GLN A 17 -0.49 19.59 -1.99
CA GLN A 17 -1.09 20.92 -1.85
C GLN A 17 -2.30 20.86 -0.92
N ARG A 18 -2.47 21.87 -0.07
CA ARG A 18 -3.58 21.95 0.90
C ARG A 18 -4.95 21.82 0.25
N ASP A 19 -5.12 22.36 -0.94
CA ASP A 19 -6.38 22.31 -1.69
C ASP A 19 -6.85 20.87 -1.97
N ASN A 20 -5.90 19.92 -2.02
CA ASN A 20 -6.16 18.51 -2.32
C ASN A 20 -6.21 17.60 -1.08
N TYR A 21 -6.13 18.16 0.15
CA TYR A 21 -6.14 17.36 1.38
C TYR A 21 -7.42 16.53 1.53
N ALA A 22 -8.55 17.04 1.07
CA ALA A 22 -9.83 16.34 1.14
C ALA A 22 -9.82 14.98 0.41
N VAL A 23 -8.98 14.81 -0.62
CA VAL A 23 -8.78 13.52 -1.30
C VAL A 23 -8.09 12.52 -0.35
N LEU A 24 -7.03 12.95 0.33
CA LEU A 24 -6.27 12.11 1.27
C LEU A 24 -7.07 11.83 2.56
N GLU A 25 -7.71 12.85 3.12
CA GLU A 25 -8.60 12.72 4.29
C GLU A 25 -9.73 11.73 4.01
N GLY A 26 -10.28 11.74 2.79
CA GLY A 26 -11.33 10.80 2.38
C GLY A 26 -10.87 9.34 2.35
N LEU A 27 -9.68 9.08 1.78
CA LEU A 27 -9.07 7.74 1.79
C LEU A 27 -8.81 7.26 3.22
N LEU A 28 -8.17 8.10 4.04
CA LEU A 28 -7.80 7.76 5.41
C LEU A 28 -9.03 7.59 6.31
N THR A 29 -10.11 8.35 6.07
CA THR A 29 -11.35 8.22 6.83
C THR A 29 -11.97 6.84 6.67
N ILE A 30 -11.96 6.32 5.43
CA ILE A 30 -12.46 4.97 5.15
C ILE A 30 -11.52 3.90 5.70
N LEU A 31 -10.21 4.05 5.53
CA LEU A 31 -9.24 3.04 5.98
C LEU A 31 -9.15 2.94 7.50
N LEU A 32 -9.09 4.07 8.19
CA LEU A 32 -8.91 4.13 9.65
C LEU A 32 -10.24 4.06 10.41
N ASN A 33 -11.38 4.08 9.70
CA ASN A 33 -12.73 4.08 10.25
C ASN A 33 -12.95 5.18 11.31
N MET A 34 -12.39 6.36 11.07
CA MET A 34 -12.53 7.55 11.91
C MET A 34 -12.49 8.81 11.04
N GLN A 35 -13.04 9.94 11.49
CA GLN A 35 -12.97 11.15 10.69
C GLN A 35 -11.55 11.71 10.73
N VAL A 36 -10.92 11.91 9.58
CA VAL A 36 -9.52 12.35 9.52
C VAL A 36 -9.42 13.80 9.05
N ARG A 37 -8.64 14.60 9.78
CA ARG A 37 -8.20 15.94 9.38
C ARG A 37 -6.68 15.99 9.30
N ILE A 38 -6.13 16.40 8.16
CA ILE A 38 -4.69 16.57 8.00
C ILE A 38 -4.26 17.89 8.65
N LEU A 39 -3.37 17.80 9.65
CA LEU A 39 -2.78 18.96 10.31
C LEU A 39 -1.55 19.47 9.55
N LEU A 40 -0.68 18.55 9.14
CA LEU A 40 0.62 18.88 8.54
C LEU A 40 1.16 17.72 7.69
N ILE A 41 1.87 18.05 6.60
CA ILE A 41 2.78 17.13 5.93
C ILE A 41 4.19 17.36 6.50
N ILE A 42 4.76 16.34 7.14
CA ILE A 42 5.86 16.52 8.11
C ILE A 42 7.23 16.69 7.46
N ASP A 43 7.49 15.97 6.38
CA ASP A 43 8.62 16.16 5.47
C ASP A 43 8.61 14.94 4.55
N SER A 44 8.63 15.19 3.25
CA SER A 44 9.03 14.16 2.30
C SER A 44 9.57 14.89 1.10
N THR A 45 10.88 14.88 0.93
CA THR A 45 11.45 15.19 -0.37
C THR A 45 10.73 14.29 -1.37
N PRO A 46 10.00 14.84 -2.35
CA PRO A 46 9.37 14.00 -3.34
C PRO A 46 10.46 13.17 -4.00
N TYR A 47 10.18 11.88 -4.24
CA TYR A 47 10.98 11.15 -5.21
C TYR A 47 11.00 11.96 -6.50
N LYS A 48 12.17 12.06 -7.12
CA LYS A 48 12.28 12.78 -8.39
C LYS A 48 11.39 12.07 -9.41
N ASP A 49 10.85 12.82 -10.38
CA ASP A 49 9.98 12.22 -11.39
C ASP A 49 10.70 11.12 -12.22
N ASP A 50 12.04 11.13 -12.26
CA ASP A 50 12.87 10.09 -12.89
C ASP A 50 13.09 8.83 -12.00
N ASP A 51 12.68 8.85 -10.73
CA ASP A 51 12.67 7.64 -9.88
C ASP A 51 11.52 6.71 -10.29
N ILE A 52 11.59 5.42 -9.92
CA ILE A 52 10.57 4.39 -10.20
C ILE A 52 9.14 4.99 -10.20
N PRO A 53 8.39 4.90 -11.33
CA PRO A 53 7.19 5.70 -11.57
C PRO A 53 6.14 5.59 -10.45
N GLU A 54 5.94 4.40 -9.92
CA GLU A 54 4.94 4.11 -8.89
C GLU A 54 5.38 4.47 -7.46
N ARG A 55 6.68 4.72 -7.22
CA ARG A 55 7.22 4.88 -5.87
C ARG A 55 6.87 6.25 -5.29
N PHE A 56 6.20 6.28 -4.14
CA PHE A 56 5.93 7.51 -3.39
C PHE A 56 5.98 7.26 -1.89
N ARG A 57 6.20 8.34 -1.13
CA ARG A 57 6.12 8.36 0.33
C ARG A 57 5.63 9.72 0.79
N MET A 58 4.70 9.72 1.73
CA MET A 58 4.15 10.92 2.33
C MET A 58 3.89 10.67 3.82
N ASN A 59 4.42 11.56 4.65
CA ASN A 59 4.28 11.52 6.09
C ASN A 59 3.32 12.61 6.52
N LEU A 60 2.25 12.23 7.21
CA LEU A 60 1.16 13.10 7.63
C LEU A 60 1.07 13.10 9.15
N LEU A 61 0.84 14.28 9.72
CA LEU A 61 0.24 14.44 11.04
C LEU A 61 -1.24 14.68 10.82
N ILE A 62 -2.07 13.81 11.40
CA ILE A 62 -3.52 13.93 11.34
C ILE A 62 -4.10 14.08 12.75
N ALA A 63 -5.34 14.55 12.82
CA ALA A 63 -6.17 14.50 14.02
C ALA A 63 -7.53 13.89 13.69
N ASN A 64 -8.11 13.22 14.68
CA ASN A 64 -9.49 12.75 14.60
C ASN A 64 -10.49 13.77 15.17
N GLU A 65 -11.77 13.38 15.27
CA GLU A 65 -12.85 14.21 15.82
C GLU A 65 -12.69 14.58 17.31
N LYS A 66 -11.81 13.89 18.05
CA LYS A 66 -11.48 14.17 19.45
C LYS A 66 -10.19 14.98 19.60
N ASP A 67 -9.64 15.49 18.51
CA ASP A 67 -8.32 16.13 18.44
C ASP A 67 -7.14 15.21 18.86
N GLU A 68 -7.36 13.89 18.89
CA GLU A 68 -6.29 12.91 19.10
C GLU A 68 -5.41 12.86 17.85
N CYS A 69 -4.11 13.08 18.04
CA CYS A 69 -3.16 13.16 16.93
C CYS A 69 -2.55 11.79 16.60
N ALA A 70 -2.41 11.53 15.30
CA ALA A 70 -1.76 10.32 14.80
C ALA A 70 -0.78 10.63 13.66
N LEU A 71 0.28 9.83 13.58
CA LEU A 71 1.17 9.80 12.42
C LEU A 71 0.65 8.81 11.39
N VAL A 72 0.63 9.23 10.13
CA VAL A 72 0.31 8.35 9.01
C VAL A 72 1.43 8.42 7.98
N GLU A 73 1.98 7.27 7.63
CA GLU A 73 2.84 7.10 6.45
C GLU A 73 2.03 6.50 5.32
N ILE A 74 1.87 7.21 4.21
CA ILE A 74 1.32 6.66 2.97
C ILE A 74 2.48 6.38 2.03
N GLN A 75 2.64 5.13 1.60
CA GLN A 75 3.76 4.74 0.74
C GLN A 75 3.43 3.69 -0.31
N ASN A 76 4.23 3.71 -1.36
CA ASN A 76 4.42 2.60 -2.28
C ASN A 76 5.93 2.40 -2.52
N ASN A 77 6.39 1.14 -2.50
CA ASN A 77 7.81 0.80 -2.55
C ASN A 77 8.06 -0.49 -3.35
N ASN A 78 9.31 -0.72 -3.74
CA ASN A 78 9.68 -1.85 -4.61
C ASN A 78 9.72 -3.21 -3.87
N GLU A 79 9.40 -4.24 -4.63
CA GLU A 79 9.04 -5.64 -4.31
C GLU A 79 9.99 -6.42 -3.39
N TYR A 80 11.31 -6.43 -3.64
CA TYR A 80 12.18 -7.49 -3.08
C TYR A 80 12.36 -7.42 -1.55
N ALA A 81 12.29 -6.23 -0.98
CA ALA A 81 12.45 -5.99 0.46
C ALA A 81 11.27 -5.20 1.02
N TYR A 82 10.08 -5.42 0.47
CA TYR A 82 8.89 -4.63 0.76
C TYR A 82 8.62 -4.56 2.26
N TYR A 83 8.46 -5.71 2.93
CA TYR A 83 8.15 -5.76 4.36
C TYR A 83 9.23 -5.09 5.24
N GLN A 84 10.51 -5.33 4.94
CA GLN A 84 11.62 -4.73 5.67
C GLN A 84 11.65 -3.21 5.50
N ARG A 85 11.34 -2.71 4.29
CA ARG A 85 11.27 -1.28 3.99
C ARG A 85 10.09 -0.61 4.67
N VAL A 86 8.93 -1.27 4.75
CA VAL A 86 7.76 -0.77 5.48
C VAL A 86 8.11 -0.58 6.95
N ILE A 87 8.76 -1.56 7.58
CA ILE A 87 9.20 -1.47 8.98
C ILE A 87 10.24 -0.36 9.17
N PHE A 88 11.26 -0.33 8.31
CA PHE A 88 12.34 0.65 8.39
C PHE A 88 11.83 2.09 8.19
N GLY A 89 10.99 2.31 7.17
CA GLY A 89 10.39 3.61 6.88
C GLY A 89 9.66 4.19 8.08
N LEU A 90 8.77 3.38 8.66
CA LEU A 90 7.99 3.76 9.82
C LEU A 90 8.85 4.02 11.06
N SER A 91 9.83 3.14 11.34
CA SER A 91 10.72 3.26 12.50
C SER A 91 11.60 4.51 12.40
N SER A 92 12.13 4.79 11.20
CA SER A 92 12.93 5.99 10.93
C SER A 92 12.08 7.25 11.11
N GLN A 93 10.85 7.27 10.60
CA GLN A 93 9.95 8.41 10.75
C GLN A 93 9.61 8.68 12.21
N LEU A 94 9.29 7.63 12.98
CA LEU A 94 9.00 7.79 14.40
C LEU A 94 10.17 8.39 15.15
N THR A 95 11.37 7.89 14.87
CA THR A 95 12.62 8.42 15.43
C THR A 95 12.81 9.89 15.07
N ASP A 96 12.68 10.24 13.79
CA ASP A 96 12.84 11.62 13.33
C ASP A 96 11.79 12.56 13.92
N PHE A 97 10.54 12.12 14.03
CA PHE A 97 9.48 12.91 14.66
C PHE A 97 9.80 13.18 16.12
N VAL A 98 10.08 12.13 16.90
CA VAL A 98 10.42 12.27 18.32
C VAL A 98 11.64 13.18 18.50
N ASN A 99 12.64 13.09 17.63
CA ASN A 99 13.82 13.95 17.72
C ASN A 99 13.53 15.42 17.38
N ARG A 100 12.62 15.67 16.42
CA ARG A 100 12.24 17.04 15.99
C ARG A 100 11.32 17.72 16.99
N TYR A 101 10.43 16.96 17.65
CA TYR A 101 9.46 17.46 18.60
C TYR A 101 9.86 17.00 20.00
N LYS A 102 10.43 17.90 20.82
CA LYS A 102 10.98 17.59 22.17
C LYS A 102 9.99 16.91 23.12
N ASP A 103 8.68 17.08 22.91
CA ASP A 103 7.59 16.42 23.64
C ASP A 103 6.84 15.38 22.77
N GLY A 104 7.50 14.85 21.74
CA GLY A 104 6.87 14.09 20.65
C GLY A 104 6.10 12.83 21.08
N TYR A 105 6.48 12.21 22.21
CA TYR A 105 5.76 11.08 22.79
C TYR A 105 4.40 11.47 23.38
N GLY A 106 4.23 12.71 23.87
CA GLY A 106 2.95 13.20 24.38
C GLY A 106 2.01 13.72 23.29
N LEU A 107 2.53 13.91 22.07
CA LEU A 107 1.79 14.46 20.92
C LEU A 107 1.27 13.37 19.97
N ILE A 108 1.79 12.15 20.01
CA ILE A 108 1.35 11.06 19.13
C ILE A 108 0.62 10.02 19.96
N GLY A 109 -0.70 9.93 19.77
CA GLY A 109 -1.49 8.83 20.33
C GLY A 109 -1.38 7.54 19.51
N LYS A 110 -1.10 7.66 18.19
CA LYS A 110 -1.14 6.50 17.28
C LYS A 110 -0.27 6.66 16.03
N VAL A 111 0.11 5.53 15.46
CA VAL A 111 0.91 5.45 14.23
C VAL A 111 0.28 4.48 13.25
N TYR A 112 0.12 4.91 12.01
CA TYR A 112 -0.43 4.11 10.90
C TYR A 112 0.53 4.09 9.72
N SER A 113 0.68 2.93 9.10
CA SER A 113 1.39 2.75 7.84
C SER A 113 0.41 2.26 6.78
N VAL A 114 0.08 3.10 5.82
CA VAL A 114 -0.80 2.80 4.68
C VAL A 114 0.06 2.51 3.46
N ASN A 115 0.04 1.26 3.02
CA ASN A 115 0.91 0.78 1.97
C ASN A 115 0.09 0.38 0.75
N ILE A 116 0.23 1.15 -0.34
CA ILE A 116 -0.50 0.95 -1.58
C ILE A 116 0.40 0.16 -2.53
N VAL A 117 0.01 -1.05 -2.88
CA VAL A 117 0.85 -2.05 -3.56
C VAL A 117 0.36 -2.29 -4.98
N TYR A 118 1.18 -1.85 -5.95
CA TYR A 118 0.90 -1.92 -7.39
C TYR A 118 1.52 -3.15 -8.07
N PHE A 119 2.06 -4.09 -7.30
CA PHE A 119 2.69 -5.29 -7.81
C PHE A 119 2.11 -6.57 -7.20
N PRO A 120 2.32 -7.75 -7.82
CA PRO A 120 1.85 -9.02 -7.28
C PRO A 120 2.57 -9.37 -5.98
N LEU A 121 2.00 -8.96 -4.84
CA LEU A 121 2.47 -9.43 -3.54
C LEU A 121 1.99 -10.88 -3.34
N VAL A 122 2.94 -11.81 -3.28
CA VAL A 122 2.67 -13.25 -3.26
C VAL A 122 1.90 -13.63 -2.00
N HIS A 123 0.84 -14.43 -2.16
CA HIS A 123 -0.06 -14.97 -1.12
C HIS A 123 -1.12 -14.00 -0.57
N GLY A 124 -2.26 -14.57 -0.16
CA GLY A 124 -3.43 -13.84 0.35
C GLY A 124 -4.58 -13.78 -0.67
N LYS A 125 -5.82 -13.96 -0.19
CA LYS A 125 -7.05 -13.95 -1.01
C LYS A 125 -7.77 -12.61 -1.02
N ASP A 126 -7.50 -11.79 -0.01
CA ASP A 126 -8.09 -10.46 0.14
C ASP A 126 -7.24 -9.41 -0.58
N PHE A 127 -7.83 -8.23 -0.83
CA PHE A 127 -7.19 -7.09 -1.48
C PHE A 127 -6.86 -5.96 -0.48
N VAL A 128 -7.39 -5.99 0.75
CA VAL A 128 -6.97 -5.10 1.84
C VAL A 128 -6.64 -5.93 3.09
N TYR A 129 -5.51 -5.64 3.72
CA TYR A 129 -5.09 -6.28 4.97
C TYR A 129 -4.84 -5.23 6.04
N HIS A 130 -5.25 -5.54 7.27
CA HIS A 130 -4.98 -4.74 8.47
C HIS A 130 -4.15 -5.56 9.46
N GLY A 131 -2.93 -5.09 9.72
CA GLY A 131 -2.00 -5.68 10.67
C GLY A 131 -1.97 -4.89 11.97
N LYS A 132 -2.12 -5.62 13.09
CA LYS A 132 -2.04 -5.11 14.46
C LYS A 132 -1.02 -5.93 15.24
N THR A 133 -0.36 -5.31 16.21
CA THR A 133 0.52 -6.02 17.15
C THR A 133 -0.31 -6.70 18.23
N VAL A 134 -0.13 -8.01 18.38
CA VAL A 134 -0.80 -8.81 19.40
C VAL A 134 0.26 -9.63 20.14
N LEU A 135 0.25 -9.59 21.47
CA LEU A 135 1.24 -10.26 22.31
C LEU A 135 0.64 -11.51 22.93
N HIS A 136 1.24 -12.68 22.69
CA HIS A 136 0.80 -13.96 23.24
C HIS A 136 1.86 -14.54 24.18
N GLY A 137 1.42 -15.14 25.28
CA GLY A 137 2.27 -15.85 26.22
C GLY A 137 2.85 -17.12 25.57
N ILE A 138 4.17 -17.26 25.56
CA ILE A 138 4.88 -18.39 24.91
C ILE A 138 4.44 -19.76 25.46
N HIS A 139 4.00 -19.84 26.71
CA HIS A 139 3.64 -21.10 27.37
C HIS A 139 2.13 -21.38 27.41
N THR A 140 1.31 -20.33 27.42
CA THR A 140 -0.14 -20.42 27.66
C THR A 140 -0.97 -20.00 26.46
N ASP A 141 -0.35 -19.38 25.45
CA ASP A 141 -1.01 -18.68 24.34
C ASP A 141 -1.99 -17.60 24.82
N GLU A 142 -1.87 -17.16 26.07
CA GLU A 142 -2.71 -16.12 26.65
C GLU A 142 -2.39 -14.77 26.03
N LEU A 143 -3.44 -14.01 25.69
CA LEU A 143 -3.31 -12.65 25.21
C LEU A 143 -2.83 -11.73 26.34
N LEU A 144 -1.69 -11.07 26.14
CA LEU A 144 -1.18 -10.05 27.05
C LEU A 144 -1.84 -8.70 26.72
N ASP A 145 -2.85 -8.34 27.50
CA ASP A 145 -3.60 -7.08 27.35
C ASP A 145 -3.33 -6.08 28.49
N LEU A 146 -3.82 -4.85 28.32
CA LEU A 146 -3.68 -3.78 29.31
C LEU A 146 -4.55 -4.07 30.56
N SER A 147 -3.97 -3.88 31.74
CA SER A 147 -4.76 -3.85 32.98
C SER A 147 -5.67 -2.61 33.03
N PRO A 148 -6.76 -2.62 33.82
CA PRO A 148 -7.66 -1.46 33.94
C PRO A 148 -6.94 -0.16 34.35
N PHE A 149 -5.87 -0.27 35.14
CA PHE A 149 -5.03 0.87 35.51
C PHE A 149 -4.22 1.39 34.31
N GLN A 150 -3.63 0.50 33.52
CA GLN A 150 -2.89 0.89 32.31
C GLN A 150 -3.80 1.47 31.24
N GLN A 151 -5.02 0.96 31.09
CA GLN A 151 -6.02 1.52 30.18
C GLN A 151 -6.32 2.99 30.52
N GLN A 152 -6.43 3.33 31.81
CA GLN A 152 -6.63 4.71 32.26
C GLN A 152 -5.38 5.58 32.06
N VAL A 153 -4.19 5.05 32.29
CA VAL A 153 -2.93 5.82 32.17
C VAL A 153 -2.56 6.09 30.72
N PHE A 154 -2.79 5.11 29.84
CA PHE A 154 -2.46 5.22 28.42
C PHE A 154 -3.62 5.68 27.54
N GLU A 155 -4.82 5.86 28.12
CA GLU A 155 -6.04 6.22 27.40
C GLU A 155 -6.33 5.28 26.22
N ALA A 156 -6.12 3.98 26.43
CA ALA A 156 -6.19 2.95 25.40
C ALA A 156 -6.90 1.70 25.92
N ASP A 157 -7.86 1.18 25.15
CA ASP A 157 -8.64 0.00 25.54
C ASP A 157 -7.86 -1.32 25.39
N GLU A 158 -7.07 -1.44 24.31
CA GLU A 158 -6.35 -2.67 23.95
C GLU A 158 -4.86 -2.39 23.75
N THR A 159 -4.01 -3.38 24.03
CA THR A 159 -2.54 -3.27 23.83
C THR A 159 -2.17 -2.83 22.43
N HIS A 160 -2.88 -3.31 21.39
CA HIS A 160 -2.54 -2.96 20.01
C HIS A 160 -2.72 -1.46 19.71
N CYS A 161 -3.54 -0.75 20.48
CA CYS A 161 -3.73 0.70 20.35
C CYS A 161 -2.40 1.45 20.56
N LEU A 162 -1.49 0.93 21.39
CA LEU A 162 -0.20 1.54 21.68
C LEU A 162 0.88 1.30 20.61
N TYR A 163 0.63 0.36 19.69
CA TYR A 163 1.58 -0.02 18.65
C TYR A 163 1.17 0.50 17.28
N PRO A 164 2.13 0.61 16.34
CA PRO A 164 1.79 0.95 14.97
C PRO A 164 0.88 -0.09 14.31
N GLU A 165 0.00 0.39 13.44
CA GLU A 165 -0.88 -0.45 12.63
C GLU A 165 -0.56 -0.31 11.15
N TYR A 166 -0.69 -1.42 10.42
CA TYR A 166 -0.30 -1.52 9.02
C TYR A 166 -1.51 -1.83 8.16
N TYR A 167 -1.73 -1.03 7.13
CA TYR A 167 -2.70 -1.28 6.07
C TYR A 167 -1.93 -1.63 4.80
N ILE A 168 -2.26 -2.76 4.17
CA ILE A 168 -1.70 -3.18 2.88
C ILE A 168 -2.84 -3.28 1.87
N LEU A 169 -2.81 -2.43 0.85
CA LEU A 169 -3.81 -2.34 -0.20
C LEU A 169 -3.21 -2.94 -1.48
N LYS A 170 -3.61 -4.17 -1.82
CA LYS A 170 -3.22 -4.85 -3.06
C LYS A 170 -4.12 -4.36 -4.20
N VAL A 171 -3.76 -3.23 -4.81
CA VAL A 171 -4.66 -2.55 -5.76
C VAL A 171 -4.81 -3.31 -7.08
N CYS A 172 -3.77 -4.03 -7.51
CA CYS A 172 -3.80 -4.84 -8.72
C CYS A 172 -4.73 -6.06 -8.62
N ASP A 173 -5.00 -6.54 -7.41
CA ASP A 173 -5.88 -7.69 -7.16
C ASP A 173 -7.37 -7.31 -7.24
N PHE A 174 -7.69 -6.02 -7.24
CA PHE A 174 -9.07 -5.55 -7.29
C PHE A 174 -9.60 -5.50 -8.75
N ASN A 175 -10.41 -6.48 -9.13
CA ASN A 175 -10.90 -6.66 -10.50
C ASN A 175 -12.44 -6.74 -10.63
N LYS A 176 -13.18 -6.21 -9.65
CA LYS A 176 -14.66 -6.25 -9.60
C LYS A 176 -15.28 -4.85 -9.64
N ILE A 177 -16.60 -4.80 -9.84
CA ILE A 177 -17.38 -3.56 -9.75
C ILE A 177 -17.44 -3.15 -8.26
N PRO A 178 -17.10 -1.91 -7.89
CA PRO A 178 -17.09 -1.48 -6.50
C PRO A 178 -18.50 -1.43 -5.91
N GLN A 179 -18.68 -2.00 -4.73
CA GLN A 179 -19.96 -2.05 -4.01
C GLN A 179 -19.92 -1.36 -2.64
N SER A 180 -18.75 -0.92 -2.18
CA SER A 180 -18.56 -0.22 -0.91
C SER A 180 -17.61 0.97 -1.08
N PRO A 181 -17.63 1.96 -0.16
CA PRO A 181 -16.70 3.10 -0.19
C PRO A 181 -15.21 2.71 -0.31
N LEU A 182 -14.79 1.64 0.39
CA LEU A 182 -13.42 1.14 0.30
C LEU A 182 -13.13 0.57 -1.09
N GLU A 183 -14.08 -0.17 -1.67
CA GLU A 183 -13.92 -0.72 -3.02
C GLU A 183 -13.92 0.37 -4.09
N GLU A 184 -14.68 1.46 -3.90
CA GLU A 184 -14.61 2.63 -4.78
C GLU A 184 -13.19 3.24 -4.77
N TRP A 185 -12.55 3.34 -3.60
CA TRP A 185 -11.15 3.74 -3.48
C TRP A 185 -10.22 2.75 -4.17
N MET A 186 -10.38 1.44 -3.97
CA MET A 186 -9.57 0.42 -4.63
C MET A 186 -9.70 0.50 -6.16
N TYR A 187 -10.91 0.75 -6.68
CA TYR A 187 -11.16 0.95 -8.10
C TYR A 187 -10.39 2.16 -8.65
N TYR A 188 -10.43 3.31 -7.95
CA TYR A 188 -9.69 4.51 -8.36
C TYR A 188 -8.18 4.31 -8.27
N LEU A 189 -7.68 3.71 -7.19
CA LEU A 189 -6.26 3.43 -7.02
C LEU A 189 -5.72 2.49 -8.12
N ASN A 190 -6.48 1.47 -8.51
CA ASN A 190 -6.10 0.54 -9.57
C ASN A 190 -6.15 1.20 -10.96
N THR A 191 -7.28 1.81 -11.31
CA THR A 191 -7.57 2.22 -12.69
C THR A 191 -7.24 3.67 -13.00
N GLY A 192 -7.21 4.55 -11.99
CA GLY A 192 -7.21 6.00 -12.17
C GLY A 192 -8.57 6.59 -12.53
N ASN A 193 -9.63 5.79 -12.62
CA ASN A 193 -10.99 6.25 -12.93
C ASN A 193 -11.85 6.33 -11.68
N VAL A 194 -12.83 7.24 -11.68
CA VAL A 194 -13.80 7.39 -10.58
C VAL A 194 -15.18 6.88 -11.05
N PRO A 195 -15.87 6.02 -10.27
CA PRO A 195 -17.22 5.58 -10.60
C PRO A 195 -18.21 6.75 -10.78
N ASP A 196 -19.24 6.58 -11.63
CA ASP A 196 -20.24 7.64 -11.88
C ASP A 196 -20.95 8.09 -10.60
N LYS A 197 -21.37 7.11 -9.79
CA LYS A 197 -21.91 7.33 -8.45
C LYS A 197 -20.84 6.94 -7.44
N VAL A 198 -20.43 7.90 -6.63
CA VAL A 198 -19.47 7.71 -5.55
C VAL A 198 -20.13 8.04 -4.22
N THR A 199 -19.88 7.18 -3.24
CA THR A 199 -20.30 7.33 -1.85
C THR A 199 -19.10 7.52 -0.93
N ALA A 200 -17.90 7.17 -1.37
CA ALA A 200 -16.68 7.34 -0.60
C ALA A 200 -16.32 8.82 -0.42
N PRO A 201 -16.07 9.28 0.81
CA PRO A 201 -15.53 10.60 1.07
C PRO A 201 -14.25 10.85 0.27
N GLY A 202 -14.09 12.06 -0.28
CA GLY A 202 -12.90 12.50 -1.00
C GLY A 202 -12.85 12.10 -2.50
N LEU A 203 -13.57 11.07 -2.95
CA LEU A 203 -13.60 10.71 -4.37
C LEU A 203 -14.37 11.72 -5.23
N ASP A 204 -15.32 12.46 -4.66
CA ASP A 204 -15.96 13.57 -5.34
C ASP A 204 -15.00 14.75 -5.58
N MET A 205 -13.99 14.92 -4.71
CA MET A 205 -12.92 15.90 -4.90
C MET A 205 -11.98 15.52 -6.03
N VAL A 206 -11.70 14.23 -6.24
CA VAL A 206 -10.95 13.75 -7.42
C VAL A 206 -11.62 14.25 -8.70
N LYS A 207 -12.96 14.14 -8.79
CA LYS A 207 -13.71 14.64 -9.95
C LYS A 207 -13.63 16.14 -10.14
N LYS A 208 -13.31 16.93 -9.11
CA LYS A 208 -13.26 18.41 -9.19
C LYS A 208 -11.85 18.93 -9.38
N GLN A 209 -10.87 18.29 -8.74
CA GLN A 209 -9.51 18.80 -8.55
C GLN A 209 -8.45 18.03 -9.34
N LEU A 210 -8.70 16.77 -9.69
CA LEU A 210 -7.72 15.89 -10.35
C LEU A 210 -8.15 15.59 -11.79
N ARG A 211 -8.54 16.62 -12.55
CA ARG A 211 -8.88 16.51 -13.98
C ARG A 211 -7.65 16.76 -14.84
N LEU A 212 -7.42 15.93 -15.86
CA LEU A 212 -6.30 16.14 -16.79
C LEU A 212 -6.38 17.47 -17.55
N GLU A 213 -7.58 17.97 -17.82
CA GLU A 213 -7.80 19.25 -18.50
C GLU A 213 -7.32 20.47 -17.70
N GLN A 214 -7.18 20.32 -16.38
CA GLN A 214 -6.70 21.39 -15.49
C GLN A 214 -5.17 21.43 -15.42
N LEU A 215 -4.46 20.43 -15.96
CA LEU A 215 -3.01 20.41 -15.99
C LEU A 215 -2.45 21.40 -17.00
N LYS A 216 -1.28 21.96 -16.68
CA LYS A 216 -0.48 22.71 -17.66
C LYS A 216 0.03 21.77 -18.75
N GLN A 217 0.28 22.31 -19.94
CA GLN A 217 0.75 21.51 -21.08
C GLN A 217 2.04 20.72 -20.79
N GLU A 218 2.94 21.28 -19.97
CA GLU A 218 4.15 20.59 -19.50
C GLU A 218 3.83 19.36 -18.63
N ASP A 219 2.86 19.51 -17.72
CA ASP A 219 2.43 18.46 -16.81
C ASP A 219 1.64 17.36 -17.53
N VAL A 220 0.89 17.70 -18.58
CA VAL A 220 0.22 16.71 -19.44
C VAL A 220 1.25 15.81 -20.13
N LYS A 221 2.34 16.38 -20.65
CA LYS A 221 3.42 15.59 -21.26
C LYS A 221 4.11 14.69 -20.24
N ALA A 222 4.38 15.21 -19.05
CA ALA A 222 4.95 14.42 -17.95
C ALA A 222 4.02 13.28 -17.52
N TYR A 223 2.71 13.54 -17.45
CA TYR A 223 1.71 12.54 -17.12
C TYR A 223 1.64 11.41 -18.15
N HIS A 224 1.64 11.73 -19.45
CA HIS A 224 1.65 10.69 -20.48
C HIS A 224 2.95 9.86 -20.48
N ARG A 225 4.09 10.49 -20.19
CA ARG A 225 5.35 9.75 -20.01
C ARG A 225 5.24 8.78 -18.84
N HIS A 226 4.74 9.24 -17.71
CA HIS A 226 4.51 8.43 -16.52
C HIS A 226 3.60 7.21 -16.80
N LEU A 227 2.52 7.38 -17.58
CA LEU A 227 1.67 6.25 -17.99
C LEU A 227 2.41 5.22 -18.85
N ASN A 228 3.28 5.67 -19.75
CA ASN A 228 4.11 4.77 -20.55
C ASN A 228 5.12 4.02 -19.67
N ASP A 229 5.76 4.72 -18.73
CA ASP A 229 6.76 4.12 -17.84
C ASP A 229 6.11 3.07 -16.91
N LEU A 230 4.87 3.32 -16.44
CA LEU A 230 4.08 2.33 -15.70
C LEU A 230 3.74 1.09 -16.54
N ALA A 231 3.37 1.28 -17.81
CA ALA A 231 3.08 0.15 -18.71
C ALA A 231 4.33 -0.72 -18.91
N ILE A 232 5.48 -0.10 -19.15
CA ILE A 232 6.78 -0.80 -19.29
C ILE A 232 7.14 -1.53 -18.00
N LEU A 233 7.03 -0.86 -16.85
CA LEU A 233 7.32 -1.46 -15.55
C LEU A 233 6.45 -2.70 -15.32
N ARG A 234 5.14 -2.58 -15.55
CA ARG A 234 4.20 -3.68 -15.37
C ARG A 234 4.55 -4.87 -16.28
N ASP A 235 4.87 -4.61 -17.55
CA ASP A 235 5.24 -5.67 -18.50
C ASP A 235 6.54 -6.36 -18.08
N ASN A 236 7.53 -5.61 -17.58
CA ASN A 236 8.76 -6.17 -17.03
C ASN A 236 8.49 -7.03 -15.79
N LEU A 237 7.67 -6.56 -14.85
CA LEU A 237 7.32 -7.32 -13.64
C LEU A 237 6.59 -8.63 -13.98
N TYR A 238 5.67 -8.60 -14.95
CA TYR A 238 5.02 -9.83 -15.44
C TYR A 238 6.02 -10.77 -16.12
N ALA A 239 6.95 -10.24 -16.92
CA ALA A 239 7.99 -11.05 -17.55
C ALA A 239 8.90 -11.71 -16.50
N GLU A 240 9.43 -10.95 -15.55
CA GLU A 240 10.27 -11.44 -14.46
C GLU A 240 9.56 -12.50 -13.60
N HIS A 241 8.29 -12.26 -13.24
CA HIS A 241 7.48 -13.23 -12.50
C HIS A 241 7.25 -14.52 -13.31
N THR A 242 6.99 -14.39 -14.61
CA THR A 242 6.76 -15.54 -15.50
C THR A 242 8.05 -16.34 -15.70
N GLU A 243 9.17 -15.67 -15.95
CA GLU A 243 10.49 -16.29 -16.07
C GLU A 243 10.88 -17.01 -14.78
N GLY A 244 10.72 -16.37 -13.62
CA GLY A 244 10.99 -16.99 -12.32
C GLY A 244 10.10 -18.21 -12.03
N TYR A 245 8.81 -18.14 -12.40
CA TYR A 245 7.90 -19.28 -12.29
C TYR A 245 8.36 -20.44 -13.19
N ILE A 246 8.66 -20.16 -14.47
CA ILE A 246 9.15 -21.16 -15.42
C ILE A 246 10.47 -21.76 -14.93
N GLU A 247 11.43 -20.95 -14.47
CA GLU A 247 12.70 -21.44 -13.95
C GLU A 247 12.51 -22.34 -12.72
N GLY A 248 11.59 -21.98 -11.82
CA GLY A 248 11.21 -22.80 -10.67
C GLY A 248 10.61 -24.15 -11.07
N VAL A 249 9.70 -24.14 -12.05
CA VAL A 249 9.09 -25.35 -12.63
C VAL A 249 10.16 -26.24 -13.28
N LEU A 250 11.05 -25.67 -14.09
CA LEU A 250 12.15 -26.40 -14.73
C LEU A 250 13.16 -26.94 -13.72
N LYS A 251 13.49 -26.17 -12.67
CA LYS A 251 14.37 -26.62 -11.58
C LYS A 251 13.77 -27.78 -10.81
N THR A 252 12.46 -27.73 -10.54
CA THR A 252 11.71 -28.82 -9.90
C THR A 252 11.73 -30.08 -10.77
N ALA A 253 11.45 -29.94 -12.06
CA ALA A 253 11.50 -31.05 -13.02
C ALA A 253 12.90 -31.68 -13.10
N ARG A 254 13.97 -30.88 -13.22
CA ARG A 254 15.36 -31.35 -13.21
C ARG A 254 15.72 -32.10 -11.93
N ASN A 255 15.25 -31.62 -10.77
CA ASN A 255 15.50 -32.29 -9.49
C ASN A 255 14.78 -33.63 -9.40
N LEU A 256 13.51 -33.70 -9.80
CA LEU A 256 12.74 -34.96 -9.82
C LEU A 256 13.33 -35.98 -10.80
N LYS A 257 13.79 -35.52 -11.98
CA LYS A 257 14.49 -36.38 -12.96
C LYS A 257 15.79 -36.94 -12.38
N LYS A 258 16.58 -36.12 -11.68
CA LYS A 258 17.79 -36.58 -10.96
C LYS A 258 17.49 -37.57 -9.84
N MET A 259 16.31 -37.49 -9.22
CA MET A 259 15.85 -38.44 -8.20
C MET A 259 15.30 -39.75 -8.79
N GLY A 260 15.27 -39.87 -10.13
CA GLY A 260 14.81 -41.06 -10.82
C GLY A 260 13.29 -41.21 -10.91
N MET A 261 12.54 -40.11 -10.71
CA MET A 261 11.09 -40.11 -10.92
C MET A 261 10.79 -40.25 -12.42
N ASP A 262 9.72 -40.98 -12.77
CA ASP A 262 9.33 -41.17 -14.16
C ASP A 262 8.73 -39.90 -14.78
N VAL A 263 8.78 -39.82 -16.11
CA VAL A 263 8.37 -38.63 -16.87
C VAL A 263 6.89 -38.30 -16.67
N ALA A 264 6.02 -39.31 -16.50
CA ALA A 264 4.59 -39.09 -16.27
C ALA A 264 4.33 -38.47 -14.88
N PHE A 265 5.05 -38.93 -13.86
CA PHE A 265 5.02 -38.35 -12.52
C PHE A 265 5.54 -36.91 -12.52
N ILE A 266 6.64 -36.64 -13.22
CA ILE A 266 7.18 -35.27 -13.33
C ILE A 266 6.18 -34.36 -14.05
N ALA A 267 5.58 -34.80 -15.16
CA ALA A 267 4.56 -34.04 -15.89
C ALA A 267 3.36 -33.72 -15.01
N GLN A 268 2.92 -34.68 -14.19
CA GLN A 268 1.84 -34.46 -13.23
C GLN A 268 2.22 -33.46 -12.13
N ALA A 269 3.46 -33.49 -11.64
CA ALA A 269 3.92 -32.64 -10.55
C ALA A 269 4.24 -31.21 -10.98
N THR A 270 4.70 -31.00 -12.22
CA THR A 270 5.20 -29.71 -12.71
C THR A 270 4.30 -29.07 -13.75
N GLY A 271 3.39 -29.84 -14.37
CA GLY A 271 2.51 -29.39 -15.46
C GLY A 271 3.22 -29.25 -16.81
N LEU A 272 4.49 -29.63 -16.92
CA LEU A 272 5.25 -29.64 -18.18
C LEU A 272 4.81 -30.79 -19.09
N LEU A 273 4.96 -30.61 -20.40
CA LEU A 273 4.78 -31.68 -21.37
C LEU A 273 5.92 -32.70 -21.25
N THR A 274 5.63 -33.96 -21.60
CA THR A 274 6.61 -35.06 -21.56
C THR A 274 7.85 -34.74 -22.40
N ASP A 275 7.66 -34.13 -23.58
CA ASP A 275 8.74 -33.75 -24.49
C ASP A 275 9.65 -32.65 -23.89
N GLU A 276 9.07 -31.73 -23.12
CA GLU A 276 9.83 -30.69 -22.41
C GLU A 276 10.66 -31.29 -21.27
N ILE A 277 10.13 -32.32 -20.59
CA ILE A 277 10.83 -33.03 -19.51
C ILE A 277 11.95 -33.91 -20.06
N ASP A 278 11.75 -34.55 -21.21
CA ASP A 278 12.77 -35.36 -21.87
C ASP A 278 13.96 -34.51 -22.32
N ALA A 279 13.70 -33.26 -22.73
CA ALA A 279 14.72 -32.29 -23.12
C ALA A 279 15.50 -31.65 -21.94
N LEU A 280 15.08 -31.84 -20.68
CA LEU A 280 15.76 -31.32 -19.47
C LEU A 280 16.98 -32.13 -19.02
#